data_AF-A0A540VZ43-F1
#
_entry.id   AF-A0A540VZ43-F1
#
_cell.length_a   1.000
_cell.length_b   1.000
_cell.length_c   1.000
_cell.angle_alpha   90.00
_cell.angle_beta   90.00
_cell.angle_gamma   90.00
#
_symmetry.space_group_name_H-M   'P 1'
#
loop_
_entity.id
_entity.type
_entity.pdbx_description
1 polymer ?
#
loop_
_entity_poly.entity_id
_entity_poly.type
_entity_poly.pdbx_seq_one_letter_code
_entity_poly.pdbx_strand_id
1 'polypeptide(L)'
;MTTTATPSRSDLAGWLTDAAQAVAAILTAEYSTPATRSYLHPVLGPLAAGPRVVAELNLRLENLLDEPLPATPVGLFTLASYASALGWLTESLAELTTAVDAICTRAGIPVLKPGEAVLSPDEDDEGFDYAFSALELAAIRSAAEAAGMTPGAYIELLADALRAAAAITDACMEISSGLIEDAQDILAEATSDVRIGDGPGSLPTLIRSLLARMEAAE
;
A
#
# COMPACT_ATOMS: atom_id res chain seq x y z
N MET A 1 -21.38 -32.50 -4.62
CA MET A 1 -22.08 -31.29 -5.06
C MET A 1 -22.52 -30.55 -3.81
N THR A 2 -21.66 -29.68 -3.29
CA THR A 2 -22.00 -28.80 -2.16
C THR A 2 -22.64 -27.56 -2.75
N THR A 3 -23.94 -27.40 -2.51
CA THR A 3 -24.69 -26.20 -2.81
C THR A 3 -24.08 -25.06 -1.99
N THR A 4 -23.29 -24.20 -2.62
CA THR A 4 -22.78 -22.98 -1.99
C THR A 4 -23.98 -22.08 -1.73
N ALA A 5 -24.38 -21.98 -0.46
CA ALA A 5 -25.41 -21.06 -0.04
C ALA A 5 -24.97 -19.63 -0.39
N THR A 6 -25.89 -18.81 -0.88
CA THR A 6 -25.64 -17.38 -1.11
C THR A 6 -25.14 -16.75 0.19
N PRO A 7 -24.01 -16.02 0.17
CA PRO A 7 -23.43 -15.45 1.38
C PRO A 7 -24.43 -14.51 2.06
N SER A 8 -24.51 -14.61 3.38
CA SER A 8 -25.33 -13.72 4.17
C SER A 8 -24.69 -12.34 4.24
N ARG A 9 -25.47 -11.33 4.64
CA ARG A 9 -24.98 -9.98 4.91
C ARG A 9 -23.83 -9.97 5.91
N SER A 10 -23.92 -10.80 6.96
CA SER A 10 -22.86 -10.92 7.96
C SER A 10 -21.58 -11.51 7.37
N ASP A 11 -21.71 -12.44 6.41
CA ASP A 11 -20.56 -13.01 5.72
C ASP A 11 -19.87 -11.95 4.87
N LEU A 12 -20.64 -11.17 4.10
CA LEU A 12 -20.11 -10.10 3.24
C LEU A 12 -19.40 -9.00 4.05
N ALA A 13 -20.01 -8.53 5.15
CA ALA A 13 -19.37 -7.56 6.05
C ALA A 13 -18.13 -8.14 6.74
N GLY A 14 -18.18 -9.42 7.13
CA GLY A 14 -17.02 -10.15 7.65
C GLY A 14 -15.87 -10.17 6.65
N TRP A 15 -16.15 -10.45 5.38
CA TRP A 15 -15.13 -10.46 4.33
C TRP A 15 -14.50 -9.09 4.10
N LEU A 16 -15.27 -8.00 4.13
CA LEU A 16 -14.69 -6.65 4.03
C LEU A 16 -13.82 -6.32 5.25
N THR A 17 -14.23 -6.75 6.43
CA THR A 17 -13.45 -6.58 7.67
C THR A 17 -12.13 -7.36 7.60
N ASP A 18 -12.18 -8.62 7.13
CA ASP A 18 -10.99 -9.46 6.95
C ASP A 18 -10.02 -8.83 5.92
N ALA A 19 -10.55 -8.32 4.80
CA ALA A 19 -9.76 -7.60 3.81
C ALA A 19 -9.10 -6.34 4.40
N ALA A 20 -9.85 -5.56 5.20
CA ALA A 20 -9.30 -4.38 5.87
C ALA A 20 -8.14 -4.74 6.79
N GLN A 21 -8.28 -5.83 7.56
CA GLN A 21 -7.23 -6.32 8.45
C GLN A 21 -6.00 -6.80 7.67
N ALA A 22 -6.20 -7.52 6.56
CA ALA A 22 -5.11 -7.97 5.70
C ALA A 22 -4.34 -6.79 5.10
N VAL A 23 -5.04 -5.74 4.63
CA VAL A 23 -4.41 -4.51 4.13
C VAL A 23 -3.66 -3.78 5.25
N ALA A 24 -4.26 -3.63 6.43
CA ALA A 24 -3.60 -2.99 7.56
C ALA A 24 -2.33 -3.73 8.02
N ALA A 25 -2.31 -5.06 7.91
CA ALA A 25 -1.14 -5.87 8.27
C ALA A 25 0.11 -5.60 7.40
N ILE A 26 -0.05 -5.00 6.21
CA ILE A 26 1.07 -4.56 5.36
C ILE A 26 1.92 -3.51 6.10
N LEU A 27 1.29 -2.63 6.87
CA LEU A 27 1.94 -1.52 7.57
C LEU A 27 2.92 -1.99 8.65
N THR A 28 2.63 -3.13 9.25
CA THR A 28 3.42 -3.72 10.33
C THR A 28 4.26 -4.91 9.86
N ALA A 29 4.30 -5.16 8.54
CA ALA A 29 5.05 -6.27 8.00
C ALA A 29 6.55 -6.06 8.24
N GLU A 30 7.18 -6.99 8.93
CA GLU A 30 8.62 -6.96 9.17
C GLU A 30 9.36 -7.65 8.03
N TYR A 31 10.51 -7.08 7.66
CA TYR A 31 11.44 -7.72 6.74
C TYR A 31 12.88 -7.55 7.22
N SER A 32 13.60 -8.68 7.31
CA SER A 32 15.01 -8.66 7.72
C SER A 32 15.84 -7.89 6.70
N THR A 33 16.39 -6.75 7.12
CA THR A 33 17.12 -5.85 6.24
C THR A 33 18.62 -5.99 6.47
N PRO A 34 19.41 -6.38 5.46
CA PRO A 34 20.87 -6.39 5.57
C PRO A 34 21.41 -5.01 5.92
N ALA A 35 22.42 -4.93 6.79
CA ALA A 35 23.07 -3.66 7.16
C ALA A 35 23.57 -2.87 5.93
N THR A 36 24.03 -3.57 4.90
CA THR A 36 24.50 -3.02 3.62
C THR A 36 23.42 -2.33 2.79
N ARG A 37 22.14 -2.49 3.16
CA ARG A 37 20.95 -1.96 2.49
C ARG A 37 19.94 -1.39 3.49
N SER A 38 20.42 -0.96 4.66
CA SER A 38 19.57 -0.47 5.75
C SER A 38 18.69 0.73 5.37
N TYR A 39 19.09 1.53 4.37
CA TYR A 39 18.26 2.61 3.83
C TYR A 39 16.95 2.14 3.18
N LEU A 40 16.84 0.86 2.77
CA LEU A 40 15.60 0.27 2.24
C LEU A 40 14.67 -0.25 3.34
N HIS A 41 15.09 -0.26 4.61
CA HIS A 41 14.30 -0.84 5.69
C HIS A 41 12.82 -0.41 5.70
N PRO A 42 12.47 0.88 5.49
CA PRO A 42 11.06 1.32 5.53
C PRO A 42 10.15 0.68 4.49
N VAL A 43 10.70 0.22 3.37
CA VAL A 43 9.92 -0.24 2.20
C VAL A 43 9.90 -1.75 2.03
N LEU A 44 10.85 -2.48 2.62
CA LEU A 44 10.98 -3.92 2.40
C LEU A 44 9.84 -4.75 3.01
N GLY A 45 9.34 -4.35 4.17
CA GLY A 45 8.17 -4.96 4.80
C GLY A 45 6.93 -4.89 3.89
N PRO A 46 6.45 -3.69 3.55
CA PRO A 46 5.32 -3.50 2.63
C PRO A 46 5.53 -4.20 1.28
N LEU A 47 6.73 -4.10 0.69
CA LEU A 47 7.04 -4.73 -0.60
C LEU A 47 6.97 -6.26 -0.54
N ALA A 48 7.32 -6.88 0.60
CA ALA A 48 7.25 -8.32 0.78
C ALA A 48 5.84 -8.83 1.09
N ALA A 49 5.05 -8.06 1.85
CA ALA A 49 3.70 -8.46 2.28
C ALA A 49 2.63 -8.14 1.23
N GLY A 50 2.71 -6.97 0.59
CA GLY A 50 1.69 -6.43 -0.32
C GLY A 50 1.24 -7.41 -1.41
N PRO A 51 2.15 -8.07 -2.16
CA PRO A 51 1.76 -9.01 -3.21
C PRO A 51 0.91 -10.19 -2.71
N ARG A 52 1.11 -10.64 -1.47
CA ARG A 52 0.30 -11.72 -0.87
C ARG A 52 -1.12 -11.24 -0.58
N VAL A 53 -1.26 -10.02 -0.06
CA VAL A 53 -2.56 -9.41 0.21
C VAL A 53 -3.31 -9.15 -1.10
N VAL A 54 -2.64 -8.66 -2.15
CA VAL A 54 -3.24 -8.53 -3.49
C VAL A 54 -3.75 -9.87 -4.00
N ALA A 55 -2.96 -10.95 -3.88
CA ALA A 55 -3.39 -12.27 -4.31
C ALA A 55 -4.62 -12.78 -3.53
N GLU A 56 -4.69 -12.51 -2.22
CA GLU A 56 -5.83 -12.87 -1.38
C GLU A 56 -7.10 -12.08 -1.74
N LEU A 57 -6.98 -10.77 -1.93
CA LEU A 57 -8.08 -9.91 -2.39
C LEU A 57 -8.58 -10.33 -3.77
N ASN A 58 -7.66 -10.64 -4.70
CA ASN A 58 -8.01 -11.12 -6.04
C ASN A 58 -8.74 -12.46 -5.99
N LEU A 59 -8.25 -13.42 -5.20
CA LEU A 59 -8.94 -14.70 -5.01
C LEU A 59 -10.35 -14.50 -4.45
N ARG A 60 -10.53 -13.56 -3.52
CA ARG A 60 -11.84 -13.26 -2.97
C ARG A 60 -12.77 -12.61 -3.99
N LEU A 61 -12.24 -11.71 -4.82
CA LEU A 61 -12.98 -11.10 -5.92
C LEU A 61 -13.42 -12.14 -6.95
N GLU A 62 -12.54 -13.08 -7.30
CA GLU A 62 -12.86 -14.22 -8.18
C GLU A 62 -13.96 -15.09 -7.59
N ASN A 63 -13.89 -15.45 -6.30
CA ASN A 63 -14.94 -16.20 -5.62
C ASN A 63 -16.30 -15.45 -5.59
N LEU A 64 -16.29 -14.13 -5.57
CA LEU A 64 -17.50 -13.31 -5.71
C LEU A 64 -18.02 -13.26 -7.14
N LEU A 65 -17.17 -13.49 -8.15
CA LEU A 65 -17.55 -13.55 -9.56
C LEU A 65 -17.91 -14.97 -10.02
N ASP A 66 -17.70 -15.98 -9.18
CA ASP A 66 -18.14 -17.35 -9.44
C ASP A 66 -19.66 -17.50 -9.40
N GLU A 67 -20.19 -18.45 -10.16
CA GLU A 67 -21.63 -18.66 -10.27
C GLU A 67 -22.24 -19.27 -8.97
N PRO A 68 -23.40 -18.76 -8.49
CA PRO A 68 -24.19 -17.69 -9.07
C PRO A 68 -23.62 -16.29 -8.73
N LEU A 69 -23.55 -15.43 -9.74
CA LEU A 69 -23.10 -14.04 -9.58
C LEU A 69 -23.91 -13.29 -8.52
N PRO A 70 -23.30 -12.35 -7.78
CA PRO A 70 -23.97 -11.51 -6.80
C PRO A 70 -24.99 -10.62 -7.53
N ALA A 71 -26.26 -10.99 -7.42
CA ALA A 71 -27.37 -10.25 -8.00
C ALA A 71 -28.10 -9.36 -6.98
N THR A 72 -27.69 -9.39 -5.71
CA THR A 72 -28.26 -8.55 -4.66
C THR A 72 -27.52 -7.21 -4.57
N PRO A 73 -28.20 -6.11 -4.19
CA PRO A 73 -27.55 -4.82 -3.94
C PRO A 73 -26.33 -4.92 -3.02
N VAL A 74 -26.46 -5.65 -1.89
CA VAL A 74 -25.37 -5.87 -0.93
C VAL A 74 -24.19 -6.61 -1.58
N GLY A 75 -24.48 -7.63 -2.41
CA GLY A 75 -23.45 -8.38 -3.13
C GLY A 75 -22.70 -7.51 -4.13
N LEU A 76 -23.41 -6.69 -4.90
CA LEU A 76 -22.81 -5.74 -5.86
C LEU A 76 -22.00 -4.64 -5.16
N PHE A 77 -22.49 -4.12 -4.04
CA PHE A 77 -21.77 -3.16 -3.21
C PHE A 77 -20.46 -3.77 -2.68
N THR A 78 -20.52 -4.98 -2.13
CA THR A 78 -19.34 -5.71 -1.64
C THR A 78 -18.33 -5.98 -2.76
N LEU A 79 -18.82 -6.39 -3.94
CA LEU A 79 -17.98 -6.59 -5.13
C LEU A 79 -17.26 -5.29 -5.52
N ALA A 80 -17.98 -4.17 -5.54
CA ALA A 80 -17.43 -2.87 -5.87
C ALA A 80 -16.40 -2.37 -4.84
N SER A 81 -16.64 -2.57 -3.54
CA SER A 81 -15.65 -2.31 -2.48
C SER A 81 -14.37 -3.13 -2.67
N TYR A 82 -14.50 -4.44 -2.94
CA TYR A 82 -13.36 -5.33 -3.20
C TYR A 82 -12.57 -4.92 -4.44
N ALA A 83 -13.26 -4.66 -5.55
CA ALA A 83 -12.61 -4.26 -6.80
C ALA A 83 -11.85 -2.94 -6.64
N SER A 84 -12.43 -1.98 -5.90
CA SER A 84 -11.80 -0.69 -5.62
C SER A 84 -10.56 -0.83 -4.73
N ALA A 85 -10.66 -1.62 -3.66
CA ALA A 85 -9.53 -1.91 -2.78
C ALA A 85 -8.39 -2.62 -3.52
N LEU A 86 -8.72 -3.65 -4.32
CA LEU A 86 -7.74 -4.39 -5.10
C LEU A 86 -7.04 -3.50 -6.13
N GLY A 87 -7.81 -2.71 -6.89
CA GLY A 87 -7.25 -1.79 -7.89
C GLY A 87 -6.31 -0.78 -7.27
N TRP A 88 -6.75 -0.10 -6.20
CA TRP A 88 -5.96 0.92 -5.53
C TRP A 88 -4.71 0.34 -4.85
N LEU A 89 -4.82 -0.81 -4.17
CA LEU A 89 -3.65 -1.45 -3.57
C LEU A 89 -2.64 -1.89 -4.63
N THR A 90 -3.11 -2.41 -5.77
CA THR A 90 -2.25 -2.84 -6.87
C THR A 90 -1.49 -1.65 -7.45
N GLU A 91 -2.16 -0.53 -7.68
CA GLU A 91 -1.54 0.71 -8.15
C GLU A 91 -0.50 1.24 -7.15
N SER A 92 -0.87 1.32 -5.87
CA SER A 92 0.04 1.79 -4.80
C SER A 92 1.28 0.91 -4.65
N LEU A 93 1.15 -0.41 -4.83
CA LEU A 93 2.29 -1.34 -4.82
C LEU A 93 3.14 -1.25 -6.08
N ALA A 94 2.54 -0.94 -7.23
CA ALA A 94 3.29 -0.67 -8.46
C ALA A 94 4.13 0.60 -8.29
N GLU A 95 3.55 1.68 -7.75
CA GLU A 95 4.27 2.91 -7.43
C GLU A 95 5.38 2.68 -6.41
N LEU A 96 5.12 1.92 -5.34
CA LEU A 96 6.15 1.52 -4.37
C LEU A 96 7.30 0.76 -5.07
N THR A 97 6.97 -0.20 -5.93
CA THR A 97 7.98 -0.98 -6.67
C THR A 97 8.83 -0.08 -7.56
N THR A 98 8.22 0.85 -8.28
CA THR A 98 8.92 1.85 -9.10
C THR A 98 9.81 2.76 -8.26
N ALA A 99 9.34 3.22 -7.10
CA ALA A 99 10.15 4.04 -6.18
C ALA A 99 11.37 3.26 -5.65
N VAL A 100 11.17 1.99 -5.25
CA VAL A 100 12.26 1.12 -4.79
C VAL A 100 13.27 0.84 -5.90
N ASP A 101 12.82 0.64 -7.14
CA ASP A 101 13.70 0.46 -8.29
C ASP A 101 14.54 1.71 -8.58
N ALA A 102 13.95 2.91 -8.46
CA ALA A 102 14.66 4.17 -8.59
C ALA A 102 15.70 4.38 -7.47
N ILE A 103 15.37 4.00 -6.23
CA ILE A 103 16.32 4.03 -5.10
C ILE A 103 17.47 3.05 -5.35
N CYS A 104 17.17 1.82 -5.77
CA CYS A 104 18.16 0.80 -6.10
C CYS A 104 19.09 1.26 -7.23
N THR A 105 18.53 1.84 -8.29
CA THR A 105 19.29 2.35 -9.44
C THR A 105 20.27 3.44 -9.02
N ARG A 106 19.83 4.42 -8.21
CA ARG A 106 20.72 5.46 -7.67
C ARG A 106 21.77 4.91 -6.71
N ALA A 107 21.45 3.85 -5.96
CA ALA A 107 22.39 3.14 -5.12
C ALA A 107 23.37 2.24 -5.90
N GLY A 108 23.30 2.19 -7.23
CA GLY A 108 24.16 1.37 -8.08
C GLY A 108 23.82 -0.11 -8.04
N ILE A 109 22.54 -0.46 -7.88
CA ILE A 109 22.03 -1.84 -7.85
C ILE A 109 21.16 -2.09 -9.10
N PRO A 110 21.40 -3.19 -9.85
CA PRO A 110 22.53 -4.12 -9.70
C PRO A 110 23.86 -3.44 -10.06
N VAL A 111 24.97 -3.97 -9.53
CA VAL A 111 26.31 -3.43 -9.80
C VAL A 111 26.53 -3.44 -11.32
N LEU A 112 26.48 -2.24 -11.91
CA LEU A 112 26.78 -2.04 -13.32
C LEU A 112 28.27 -2.35 -13.58
N LYS A 113 28.59 -2.77 -14.81
CA LYS A 113 29.95 -3.23 -15.17
C LYS A 113 30.99 -2.13 -14.86
N PRO A 114 32.27 -2.50 -14.61
CA PRO A 114 33.31 -1.52 -14.32
C PRO A 114 33.41 -0.49 -15.46
N GLY A 115 33.02 0.76 -15.21
CA GLY A 115 33.03 1.85 -16.19
C GLY A 115 31.79 2.73 -16.21
N GLU A 116 30.67 2.31 -15.62
CA GLU A 116 29.51 3.19 -15.36
C GLU A 116 29.67 3.82 -13.98
N ALA A 117 29.91 5.13 -13.96
CA ALA A 117 30.08 5.89 -12.74
C ALA A 117 28.79 5.86 -11.90
N VAL A 118 28.83 5.09 -10.81
CA VAL A 118 27.95 5.29 -9.65
C VAL A 118 28.32 6.64 -9.06
N LEU A 119 27.32 7.50 -8.85
CA LEU A 119 27.39 8.84 -8.23
C LEU A 119 28.82 9.28 -7.87
N SER A 120 29.46 10.02 -8.78
CA SER A 120 30.53 10.91 -8.35
C SER A 120 29.85 12.05 -7.59
N PRO A 121 30.18 12.30 -6.33
CA PRO A 121 29.56 13.37 -5.58
C PRO A 121 29.98 14.69 -6.24
N ASP A 122 29.01 15.48 -6.70
CA ASP A 122 29.22 16.91 -6.71
C ASP A 122 29.40 17.30 -5.25
N GLU A 123 30.59 17.81 -4.91
CA GLU A 123 30.91 18.43 -3.61
C GLU A 123 30.21 19.78 -3.45
N ASP A 124 29.04 19.97 -4.07
CA ASP A 124 28.16 21.09 -3.78
C ASP A 124 27.36 20.74 -2.52
N ASP A 125 28.03 21.00 -1.40
CA ASP A 125 27.52 21.04 -0.03
C ASP A 125 26.44 22.13 0.12
N GLU A 126 25.37 22.06 -0.67
CA GLU A 126 24.06 22.57 -0.26
C GLU A 126 23.44 21.54 0.68
N GLY A 127 24.13 21.33 1.81
CA GLY A 127 23.77 20.36 2.82
C GLY A 127 22.33 20.58 3.28
N PHE A 128 21.52 19.54 3.15
CA PHE A 128 20.22 19.48 3.81
C PHE A 128 20.42 19.75 5.31
N ASP A 129 19.86 20.86 5.80
CA ASP A 129 19.97 21.30 7.21
C ASP A 129 19.06 20.46 8.11
N TYR A 130 19.38 19.16 8.23
CA TYR A 130 18.76 18.28 9.21
C TYR A 130 19.48 18.45 10.56
N ALA A 131 18.77 18.96 11.55
CA ALA A 131 19.29 19.10 12.91
C ALA A 131 19.32 17.74 13.63
N PHE A 132 20.33 16.92 13.34
CA PHE A 132 20.55 15.64 14.02
C PHE A 132 21.31 15.82 15.34
N SER A 133 20.88 15.08 16.36
CA SER A 133 21.65 14.92 17.59
C SER A 133 22.98 14.19 17.34
N ALA A 134 23.92 14.30 18.28
CA ALA A 134 25.20 13.59 18.19
C ALA A 134 25.03 12.07 18.11
N LEU A 135 23.99 11.52 18.75
CA LEU A 135 23.68 10.10 18.71
C LEU A 135 23.17 9.67 17.33
N GLU A 136 22.24 10.45 16.75
CA GLU A 136 21.71 10.20 15.40
C GLU A 136 22.80 10.32 14.34
N LEU A 137 23.67 11.34 14.43
CA LEU A 137 24.81 11.48 13.52
C LEU A 137 25.79 10.29 13.60
N ALA A 138 26.00 9.71 14.79
CA ALA A 138 26.84 8.54 14.95
C ALA A 138 26.18 7.30 14.32
N ALA A 139 24.88 7.12 14.51
CA ALA A 139 24.11 6.04 13.91
C ALA A 139 24.10 6.13 12.37
N ILE A 140 23.84 7.32 11.82
CA ILE A 140 23.87 7.58 10.38
C ILE A 140 25.25 7.25 9.81
N ARG A 141 26.33 7.72 10.44
CA ARG A 141 27.69 7.41 9.99
C ARG A 141 27.97 5.91 9.96
N SER A 142 27.59 5.20 11.03
CA SER A 142 27.78 3.75 11.09
C SER A 142 26.95 3.01 10.03
N ALA A 143 25.72 3.43 9.79
CA ALA A 143 24.86 2.81 8.78
C ALA A 143 25.35 3.11 7.34
N ALA A 144 25.80 4.34 7.07
CA ALA A 144 26.39 4.73 5.80
C ALA A 144 27.68 3.96 5.52
N GLU A 145 28.54 3.80 6.53
CA GLU A 145 29.76 2.98 6.44
C GLU A 145 29.42 1.52 6.12
N ALA A 146 28.47 0.92 6.84
CA ALA A 146 28.02 -0.45 6.58
C ALA A 146 27.42 -0.62 5.17
N ALA A 147 26.80 0.42 4.62
CA ALA A 147 26.25 0.46 3.27
C ALA A 147 27.29 0.84 2.19
N GLY A 148 28.51 1.19 2.59
CA GLY A 148 29.61 1.56 1.68
C GLY A 148 29.39 2.89 0.96
N MET A 149 28.73 3.85 1.61
CA MET A 149 28.35 5.15 1.03
C MET A 149 28.67 6.33 1.96
N THR A 150 28.64 7.55 1.41
CA THR A 150 28.76 8.76 2.22
C THR A 150 27.50 8.97 3.08
N PRO A 151 27.60 9.62 4.26
CA PRO A 151 26.44 9.93 5.08
C PRO A 151 25.34 10.71 4.34
N GLY A 152 25.72 11.66 3.47
CA GLY A 152 24.77 12.44 2.66
C GLY A 152 23.97 11.56 1.71
N ALA A 153 24.66 10.74 0.89
CA ALA A 153 24.00 9.80 -0.01
C ALA A 153 23.10 8.80 0.73
N TYR A 154 23.52 8.35 1.92
CA TYR A 154 22.69 7.49 2.78
C TYR A 154 21.39 8.17 3.20
N ILE A 155 21.48 9.42 3.66
CA ILE A 155 20.33 10.20 4.12
C ILE A 155 19.35 10.42 2.96
N GLU A 156 19.83 10.78 1.77
CA GLU A 156 18.96 10.98 0.59
C GLU A 156 18.20 9.71 0.22
N LEU A 157 18.89 8.57 0.10
CA LEU A 157 18.25 7.30 -0.23
C LEU A 157 17.26 6.85 0.86
N LEU A 158 17.61 7.07 2.13
CA LEU A 158 16.70 6.79 3.25
C LEU A 158 15.48 7.71 3.23
N ALA A 159 15.65 9.00 2.95
CA ALA A 159 14.55 9.96 2.86
C ALA A 159 13.58 9.59 1.73
N ASP A 160 14.09 9.12 0.60
CA ASP A 160 13.26 8.64 -0.50
C ASP A 160 12.53 7.33 -0.16
N ALA A 161 13.21 6.40 0.53
CA ALA A 161 12.56 5.20 1.05
C ALA A 161 11.44 5.54 2.05
N LEU A 162 11.66 6.50 2.96
CA LEU A 162 10.65 6.97 3.91
C LEU A 162 9.47 7.63 3.19
N ARG A 163 9.71 8.41 2.13
CA ARG A 163 8.64 9.02 1.34
C ARG A 163 7.79 7.96 0.63
N ALA A 164 8.43 6.96 0.03
CA ALA A 164 7.73 5.84 -0.60
C ALA A 164 6.93 5.02 0.44
N ALA A 165 7.51 4.78 1.62
CA ALA A 165 6.85 4.09 2.72
C ALA A 165 5.65 4.88 3.26
N ALA A 166 5.75 6.20 3.37
CA ALA A 166 4.63 7.06 3.77
C ALA A 166 3.48 6.98 2.76
N ALA A 167 3.77 7.05 1.46
CA ALA A 167 2.74 6.96 0.41
C ALA A 167 1.95 5.64 0.46
N ILE A 168 2.63 4.49 0.56
CA ILE A 168 1.93 3.20 0.71
C ILE A 168 1.21 3.08 2.06
N THR A 169 1.73 3.74 3.11
CA THR A 169 1.10 3.75 4.43
C THR A 169 -0.24 4.48 4.39
N ASP A 170 -0.27 5.66 3.79
CA ASP A 170 -1.49 6.44 3.61
C ASP A 170 -2.54 5.69 2.79
N ALA A 171 -2.12 5.08 1.67
CA ALA A 171 -3.00 4.26 0.84
C ALA A 171 -3.60 3.07 1.61
N CYS A 172 -2.78 2.31 2.36
CA CYS A 172 -3.26 1.17 3.15
C CYS A 172 -4.20 1.60 4.29
N MET A 173 -3.93 2.74 4.95
CA MET A 173 -4.83 3.28 5.98
C MET A 173 -6.17 3.70 5.40
N GLU A 174 -6.18 4.36 4.23
CA GLU A 174 -7.40 4.78 3.57
C GLU A 174 -8.23 3.59 3.06
N ILE A 175 -7.57 2.63 2.42
CA ILE A 175 -8.22 1.39 1.94
C ILE A 175 -8.83 0.61 3.12
N SER A 176 -8.06 0.38 4.19
CA SER A 176 -8.54 -0.39 5.34
C SER A 176 -9.69 0.32 6.07
N SER A 177 -9.61 1.65 6.25
CA SER A 177 -10.68 2.43 6.87
C SER A 177 -11.95 2.41 6.01
N GLY A 178 -11.83 2.61 4.69
CA GLY A 178 -12.97 2.55 3.78
C GLY A 178 -13.65 1.18 3.73
N LEU A 179 -12.88 0.09 3.77
CA LEU A 179 -13.43 -1.26 3.86
C LEU A 179 -14.18 -1.52 5.18
N ILE A 180 -13.69 -0.97 6.31
CA ILE A 180 -14.37 -1.07 7.60
C ILE A 180 -15.68 -0.26 7.59
N GLU A 181 -15.67 0.95 7.03
CA GLU A 181 -16.88 1.77 6.87
C GLU A 181 -17.92 1.04 6.00
N ASP A 182 -17.49 0.50 4.86
CA ASP A 182 -18.34 -0.28 3.95
C ASP A 182 -18.93 -1.53 4.65
N ALA A 183 -18.15 -2.20 5.49
CA ALA A 183 -18.63 -3.34 6.29
C ALA A 183 -19.70 -2.91 7.31
N GLN A 184 -19.52 -1.75 7.96
CA GLN A 184 -20.47 -1.20 8.91
C GLN A 184 -21.77 -0.78 8.22
N ASP A 185 -21.68 -0.17 7.04
CA ASP A 185 -22.85 0.23 6.24
C ASP A 185 -23.69 -0.99 5.84
N ILE A 186 -23.04 -2.07 5.39
CA ILE A 186 -23.69 -3.35 5.08
C ILE A 186 -24.48 -3.88 6.28
N LEU A 187 -23.93 -3.77 7.51
CA LEU A 187 -24.58 -4.26 8.73
C LEU A 187 -25.70 -3.33 9.23
N ALA A 188 -25.53 -2.01 9.07
CA ALA A 188 -26.45 -1.00 9.60
C ALA A 188 -27.76 -0.91 8.81
N GLU A 189 -27.76 -1.25 7.52
CA GLU A 189 -28.96 -1.19 6.69
C GLU A 189 -29.95 -2.34 7.00
N ALA A 190 -30.96 -2.02 7.81
CA ALA A 190 -31.97 -2.97 8.30
C ALA A 190 -32.87 -3.61 7.19
N THR A 191 -32.77 -3.16 5.94
CA THR A 191 -33.56 -3.65 4.79
C THR A 191 -32.66 -4.21 3.69
N SER A 192 -33.13 -5.18 2.89
CA SER A 192 -32.37 -5.78 1.77
C SER A 192 -31.99 -4.78 0.68
N ASP A 193 -32.66 -3.63 0.66
CA ASP A 193 -32.26 -2.47 -0.11
C ASP A 193 -31.13 -1.78 0.65
N VAL A 194 -29.90 -2.08 0.25
CA VAL A 194 -28.84 -1.07 0.35
C VAL A 194 -29.39 0.19 -0.28
N ARG A 195 -29.16 1.37 0.29
CA ARG A 195 -29.56 2.65 -0.32
C ARG A 195 -28.92 2.78 -1.70
N ILE A 196 -29.52 2.15 -2.71
CA ILE A 196 -29.39 2.51 -4.12
C ILE A 196 -30.24 3.78 -4.29
N GLY A 197 -29.82 4.85 -3.61
CA GLY A 197 -30.30 6.19 -3.92
C GLY A 197 -29.43 6.77 -5.04
N ASP A 198 -30.00 7.64 -5.85
CA ASP A 198 -29.31 8.37 -6.93
C ASP A 198 -28.21 9.35 -6.43
N GLY A 199 -27.84 9.30 -5.14
CA GLY A 199 -26.85 10.20 -4.53
C GLY A 199 -25.54 9.48 -4.21
N PRO A 200 -24.42 10.20 -4.07
CA PRO A 200 -23.07 9.64 -3.91
C PRO A 200 -22.95 8.72 -2.68
N GLY A 201 -23.80 8.87 -1.66
CA GLY A 201 -23.83 8.00 -0.48
C GLY A 201 -24.32 6.57 -0.71
N SER A 202 -24.66 6.19 -1.95
CA SER A 202 -24.96 4.80 -2.34
C SER A 202 -23.73 4.02 -2.80
N LEU A 203 -22.61 4.71 -3.02
CA LEU A 203 -21.36 4.12 -3.49
C LEU A 203 -20.47 3.71 -2.31
N PRO A 204 -19.71 2.60 -2.45
CA PRO A 204 -18.60 2.27 -1.57
C PRO A 204 -17.70 3.46 -1.27
N THR A 205 -17.20 3.53 -0.04
CA THR A 205 -16.37 4.61 0.47
C THR A 205 -15.13 4.85 -0.38
N LEU A 206 -14.47 3.76 -0.83
CA LEU A 206 -13.30 3.87 -1.70
C LEU A 206 -13.62 4.45 -3.07
N ILE A 207 -14.80 4.15 -3.63
CA ILE A 207 -15.24 4.73 -4.90
C ILE A 207 -15.51 6.22 -4.73
N ARG A 208 -16.14 6.62 -3.62
CA ARG A 208 -16.36 8.05 -3.31
C ARG A 208 -15.04 8.81 -3.19
N SER A 209 -14.04 8.24 -2.52
CA SER A 209 -12.71 8.84 -2.40
C SER A 209 -12.02 8.97 -3.76
N LEU A 210 -12.05 7.91 -4.59
CA LEU A 210 -11.49 7.93 -5.94
C LEU A 210 -12.11 9.04 -6.80
N LEU A 211 -13.44 9.16 -6.80
CA LEU A 211 -14.14 10.21 -7.54
C LEU A 211 -13.78 11.61 -7.05
N ALA A 212 -13.73 11.82 -5.73
CA ALA A 212 -13.35 13.11 -5.17
C ALA A 212 -11.91 13.53 -5.55
N ARG A 213 -10.98 12.57 -5.64
CA ARG A 213 -9.61 12.84 -6.11
C ARG A 213 -9.55 13.20 -7.58
N MET A 214 -10.36 12.54 -8.42
CA MET A 214 -10.47 12.88 -9.83
C MET A 214 -11.03 14.29 -10.03
N GLU A 215 -12.08 14.66 -9.31
CA GLU A 215 -12.68 16.00 -9.36
C GLU A 215 -11.71 17.09 -8.87
N ALA A 216 -10.85 16.79 -7.90
CA ALA A 216 -9.83 17.72 -7.41
C ALA A 216 -8.63 17.89 -8.35
N ALA A 217 -8.47 16.99 -9.32
CA ALA A 217 -7.38 17.00 -10.30
C ALA A 217 -7.74 17.71 -11.63
N GLU A 218 -9.02 18.06 -11.83
CA GLU A 218 -9.51 18.88 -12.94
C GLU A 218 -9.34 20.39 -12.70
#